data_AF-A0A6P7SAS1-F1
#
_entry.id   AF-A0A6P7SAS1-F1
#
_cell.length_a   1.000
_cell.length_b   1.000
_cell.length_c   1.000
_cell.angle_alpha   90.00
_cell.angle_beta   90.00
_cell.angle_gamma   90.00
#
_symmetry.space_group_name_H-M   'P 1'
#
loop_
_entity.id
_entity.type
_entity.pdbx_description
1 polymer ?
#
loop_
_entity_poly.entity_id
_entity_poly.type
_entity_poly.pdbx_seq_one_letter_code
_entity_poly.pdbx_strand_id
1 'polypeptide(L)'
;MCPSAGRYCLQYLKIDCENTDIPIERSGHRIIVTANHIFVIGGFNPTYSELFNEVWSFNISTNVWTKLKTTGPAPTQVASHSMCLLGNSIIVFGGSGLPFGMNSSNDIYQLDLLKQEWQLIPCQPLNGDAANFPSKRYGHTMHPIDNYIYICGGTEGTIYMLDLYRLELNTKSWEYIECKNPPEPRYRHETVVESKKLYIFGGGTNFSVFDLIKIPVLDFDTFCWSYITSSRDIKNGLPLDRKCHGCVHYKHYVYICGGTKNKIIFKDVWRFSLKSHRWTYVGEMPKNLYFHGSAVSPNGCMYLFGGVTENEQRVNTLFRMQLDVPSLQEMCWRYICHYSSHLYLKKASELREIGIPSHLIKRMTNCLL
;
A
#
# COMPACT_ATOMS: atom_id res chain seq x y z
N MET A 1 -38.49 -3.13 5.59
CA MET A 1 -37.78 -2.94 6.88
C MET A 1 -36.44 -2.28 6.58
N CYS A 2 -36.29 -0.99 6.86
CA CYS A 2 -34.98 -0.31 6.78
C CYS A 2 -34.04 -0.94 7.81
N PRO A 3 -32.81 -1.35 7.42
CA PRO A 3 -31.81 -1.71 8.41
C PRO A 3 -31.43 -0.44 9.16
N SER A 4 -31.42 -0.52 10.49
CA SER A 4 -31.00 0.53 11.42
C SER A 4 -29.73 1.24 10.94
N ALA A 5 -29.83 2.55 10.71
CA ALA A 5 -28.70 3.46 10.57
C ALA A 5 -27.85 3.38 11.85
N GLY A 6 -26.73 2.67 11.80
CA GLY A 6 -25.87 2.49 12.98
C GLY A 6 -24.71 1.49 12.84
N ARG A 7 -24.66 0.68 11.77
CA ARG A 7 -23.48 -0.13 11.43
C ARG A 7 -23.21 -0.02 9.94
N TYR A 8 -22.42 0.97 9.53
CA TYR A 8 -21.73 0.83 8.26
C TYR A 8 -20.85 -0.41 8.37
N CYS A 9 -21.04 -1.34 7.44
CA CYS A 9 -20.55 -2.70 7.54
C CYS A 9 -19.02 -2.71 7.40
N LEU A 10 -18.30 -2.79 8.54
CA LEU A 10 -16.86 -3.06 8.61
C LEU A 10 -16.61 -4.54 8.30
N GLN A 11 -17.16 -5.01 7.18
CA GLN A 11 -17.04 -6.37 6.70
C GLN A 11 -16.34 -6.33 5.36
N TYR A 12 -15.40 -7.24 5.17
CA TYR A 12 -14.79 -7.44 3.87
C TYR A 12 -15.75 -8.12 2.91
N LEU A 13 -15.85 -7.56 1.72
CA LEU A 13 -16.54 -8.13 0.58
C LEU A 13 -15.50 -8.57 -0.44
N LYS A 14 -15.62 -9.82 -0.91
CA LYS A 14 -14.90 -10.27 -2.11
C LYS A 14 -15.42 -9.47 -3.30
N ILE A 15 -14.52 -9.02 -4.15
CA ILE A 15 -14.89 -8.44 -5.45
C ILE A 15 -14.79 -9.54 -6.49
N ASP A 16 -15.92 -9.87 -7.09
CA ASP A 16 -15.96 -10.72 -8.27
C ASP A 16 -15.58 -9.88 -9.49
N CYS A 17 -14.59 -10.36 -10.24
CA CYS A 17 -14.07 -9.67 -11.42
C CYS A 17 -14.92 -10.07 -12.63
N GLU A 18 -15.19 -9.11 -13.52
CA GLU A 18 -15.99 -9.36 -14.74
C GLU A 18 -15.21 -10.16 -15.80
N ASN A 19 -13.88 -10.19 -15.71
CA ASN A 19 -13.01 -10.91 -16.65
C ASN A 19 -12.13 -11.95 -15.94
N THR A 20 -11.63 -12.92 -16.72
CA THR A 20 -10.72 -13.97 -16.25
C THR A 20 -9.24 -13.63 -16.44
N ASP A 21 -8.94 -12.63 -17.27
CA ASP A 21 -7.56 -12.12 -17.46
C ASP A 21 -7.20 -11.19 -16.29
N ILE A 22 -6.69 -11.80 -15.22
CA ILE A 22 -6.43 -11.17 -13.93
C ILE A 22 -4.99 -11.44 -13.50
N PRO A 23 -4.42 -10.64 -12.57
CA PRO A 23 -3.09 -10.92 -12.06
C PRO A 23 -3.03 -12.30 -11.39
N ILE A 24 -1.99 -13.06 -11.73
CA ILE A 24 -1.67 -14.34 -11.08
C ILE A 24 -1.46 -14.14 -9.57
N GLU A 25 -1.76 -15.17 -8.78
CA GLU A 25 -1.56 -15.16 -7.34
C GLU A 25 -0.13 -14.82 -6.93
N ARG A 26 0.01 -13.87 -6.00
CA ARG A 26 1.29 -13.23 -5.71
C ARG A 26 1.38 -12.69 -4.29
N SER A 27 2.61 -12.55 -3.81
CA SER A 27 2.94 -11.97 -2.50
C SER A 27 4.13 -11.03 -2.61
N GLY A 28 4.25 -10.08 -1.67
CA GLY A 28 5.36 -9.12 -1.66
C GLY A 28 5.30 -8.08 -2.79
N HIS A 29 4.16 -7.94 -3.44
CA HIS A 29 3.84 -6.85 -4.36
C HIS A 29 3.39 -5.62 -3.56
N ARG A 30 3.21 -4.47 -4.23
CA ARG A 30 2.55 -3.31 -3.66
C ARG A 30 1.31 -2.94 -4.48
N ILE A 31 0.35 -2.30 -3.82
CA ILE A 31 -0.83 -1.75 -4.47
C ILE A 31 -0.99 -0.26 -4.15
N ILE A 32 -1.53 0.49 -5.11
CA ILE A 32 -1.97 1.87 -4.95
C ILE A 32 -3.42 1.96 -5.42
N VAL A 33 -4.19 2.83 -4.77
CA VAL A 33 -5.60 3.05 -5.11
C VAL A 33 -5.80 4.54 -5.41
N THR A 34 -6.39 4.83 -6.56
CA THR A 34 -6.91 6.16 -6.91
C THR A 34 -8.42 6.22 -6.67
N ALA A 35 -9.10 7.27 -7.13
CA ALA A 35 -10.56 7.33 -7.07
C ALA A 35 -11.24 6.25 -7.96
N ASN A 36 -10.54 5.79 -9.00
CA ASN A 36 -11.10 4.99 -10.08
C ASN A 36 -10.39 3.65 -10.28
N HIS A 37 -9.10 3.57 -9.96
CA HIS A 37 -8.27 2.42 -10.29
C HIS A 37 -7.48 1.89 -9.09
N ILE A 38 -7.21 0.59 -9.12
CA ILE A 38 -6.23 -0.07 -8.24
C ILE A 38 -5.09 -0.54 -9.11
N PHE A 39 -3.87 -0.13 -8.78
CA PHE A 39 -2.67 -0.58 -9.47
C PHE A 39 -1.97 -1.66 -8.65
N VAL A 40 -1.51 -2.72 -9.30
CA VAL A 40 -0.71 -3.78 -8.70
C VAL A 40 0.60 -3.89 -9.47
N ILE A 41 1.72 -3.78 -8.74
CA ILE A 41 3.07 -3.88 -9.31
C ILE A 41 3.87 -4.86 -8.47
N GLY A 42 4.59 -5.76 -9.14
CA GLY A 42 5.57 -6.62 -8.50
C GLY A 42 5.01 -7.89 -7.87
N GLY A 43 5.83 -8.41 -6.96
CA GLY A 43 5.58 -9.63 -6.21
C GLY A 43 6.13 -10.89 -6.88
N PHE A 44 5.88 -12.00 -6.19
CA PHE A 44 6.43 -13.31 -6.53
C PHE A 44 5.49 -14.43 -6.11
N ASN A 45 5.60 -15.55 -6.82
CA ASN A 45 5.02 -16.83 -6.48
C ASN A 45 6.05 -17.95 -6.73
N PRO A 46 6.38 -18.78 -5.72
CA PRO A 46 7.36 -19.88 -5.85
C PRO A 46 7.09 -20.90 -6.95
N THR A 47 5.85 -20.98 -7.45
CA THR A 47 5.51 -21.84 -8.59
C THR A 47 6.15 -21.37 -9.90
N TYR A 48 6.63 -20.13 -9.95
CA TYR A 48 7.25 -19.51 -11.12
C TYR A 48 8.73 -19.18 -10.88
N SER A 49 9.51 -19.14 -11.96
CA SER A 49 10.95 -18.86 -11.92
C SER A 49 11.30 -17.37 -11.86
N GLU A 50 10.34 -16.48 -12.09
CA GLU A 50 10.56 -15.05 -12.26
C GLU A 50 9.66 -14.21 -11.33
N LEU A 51 10.05 -12.95 -11.11
CA LEU A 51 9.18 -11.96 -10.47
C LEU A 51 8.18 -11.38 -11.46
N PHE A 52 7.06 -10.89 -10.93
CA PHE A 52 5.99 -10.32 -11.73
C PHE A 52 6.23 -8.82 -12.00
N ASN A 53 6.92 -8.51 -13.09
CA ASN A 53 7.27 -7.13 -13.45
C ASN A 53 6.13 -6.36 -14.16
N GLU A 54 5.03 -7.03 -14.51
CA GLU A 54 3.93 -6.38 -15.19
C GLU A 54 3.12 -5.44 -14.27
N VAL A 55 2.49 -4.45 -14.90
CA VAL A 55 1.60 -3.50 -14.22
C VAL A 55 0.16 -3.86 -14.52
N TRP A 56 -0.60 -4.13 -13.47
CA TRP A 56 -2.04 -4.36 -13.56
C TRP A 56 -2.81 -3.17 -13.06
N SER A 57 -3.92 -2.85 -13.73
CA SER A 57 -4.89 -1.85 -13.32
C SER A 57 -6.27 -2.51 -13.19
N PHE A 58 -6.95 -2.28 -12.08
CA PHE A 58 -8.33 -2.70 -11.85
C PHE A 58 -9.24 -1.48 -11.85
N ASN A 59 -10.20 -1.41 -12.76
CA ASN A 59 -11.19 -0.34 -12.76
C ASN A 59 -12.29 -0.66 -11.74
N ILE A 60 -12.43 0.20 -10.73
CA ILE A 60 -13.35 0.03 -9.60
C ILE A 60 -14.83 0.15 -10.03
N SER A 61 -15.12 0.89 -11.10
CA SER A 61 -16.49 1.07 -11.60
C SER A 61 -16.94 -0.11 -12.45
N THR A 62 -16.03 -0.73 -13.20
CA THR A 62 -16.37 -1.82 -14.13
C THR A 62 -16.03 -3.20 -13.60
N ASN A 63 -15.26 -3.30 -12.51
CA ASN A 63 -14.69 -4.53 -11.98
C ASN A 63 -13.85 -5.33 -12.99
N VAL A 64 -13.19 -4.63 -13.92
CA VAL A 64 -12.34 -5.24 -14.95
C VAL A 64 -10.87 -5.01 -14.63
N TRP A 65 -10.09 -6.09 -14.68
CA TRP A 65 -8.63 -6.02 -14.69
C TRP A 65 -8.10 -5.75 -16.11
N THR A 66 -7.04 -4.96 -16.20
CA THR A 66 -6.33 -4.70 -17.45
C THR A 66 -4.83 -4.73 -17.19
N LYS A 67 -4.11 -5.58 -17.91
CA LYS A 67 -2.65 -5.55 -17.96
C LYS A 67 -2.22 -4.36 -18.83
N LEU A 68 -1.56 -3.37 -18.22
CA LEU A 68 -1.11 -2.18 -18.93
C LEU A 68 0.04 -2.55 -19.89
N LYS A 69 0.07 -1.88 -21.05
CA LYS A 69 1.13 -2.08 -22.05
C LYS A 69 2.23 -1.07 -21.81
N THR A 70 3.00 -1.27 -20.75
CA THR A 70 4.03 -0.32 -20.35
C THR A 70 5.27 -0.42 -21.22
N THR A 71 5.89 0.72 -21.53
CA THR A 71 7.18 0.84 -22.25
C THR A 71 8.27 1.38 -21.33
N GLY A 72 9.52 1.47 -21.82
CA GLY A 72 10.65 2.04 -21.07
C GLY A 72 11.31 1.05 -20.09
N PRO A 73 12.34 1.50 -19.34
CA PRO A 73 13.08 0.66 -18.39
C PRO A 73 12.26 0.38 -17.13
N ALA A 74 11.54 -0.75 -17.10
CA ALA A 74 10.80 -1.19 -15.92
C ALA A 74 11.72 -1.74 -14.82
N PRO A 75 11.35 -1.59 -13.52
CA PRO A 75 12.08 -2.21 -12.42
C PRO A 75 12.04 -3.74 -12.49
N THR A 76 13.12 -4.40 -12.04
CA THR A 76 13.20 -5.88 -12.00
C THR A 76 13.24 -6.44 -10.56
N GLN A 77 13.69 -5.66 -9.58
CA GLN A 77 13.74 -6.02 -8.17
C GLN A 77 12.40 -5.74 -7.46
N VAL A 78 11.31 -6.31 -7.97
CA VAL A 78 9.95 -5.91 -7.60
C VAL A 78 9.33 -6.69 -6.42
N ALA A 79 10.10 -7.45 -5.64
CA ALA A 79 9.61 -8.02 -4.37
C ALA A 79 9.93 -7.12 -3.17
N SER A 80 8.93 -6.85 -2.34
CA SER A 80 9.05 -6.02 -1.12
C SER A 80 9.65 -4.62 -1.37
N HIS A 81 9.44 -4.07 -2.58
CA HIS A 81 9.74 -2.68 -2.89
C HIS A 81 8.78 -1.74 -2.15
N SER A 82 9.07 -0.44 -2.17
CA SER A 82 8.13 0.60 -1.75
C SER A 82 7.58 1.33 -2.98
N MET A 83 6.36 1.87 -2.83
CA MET A 83 5.64 2.48 -3.94
C MET A 83 4.79 3.65 -3.42
N CYS A 84 4.75 4.77 -4.13
CA CYS A 84 3.85 5.87 -3.84
C CYS A 84 3.29 6.51 -5.11
N LEU A 85 2.16 7.21 -4.98
CA LEU A 85 1.58 7.99 -6.07
C LEU A 85 2.05 9.44 -5.92
N LEU A 86 2.61 10.01 -6.99
CA LEU A 86 3.04 11.40 -7.06
C LEU A 86 2.44 12.05 -8.31
N GLY A 87 1.42 12.87 -8.12
CA GLY A 87 0.62 13.41 -9.22
C GLY A 87 0.00 12.27 -10.05
N ASN A 88 0.39 12.20 -11.32
CA ASN A 88 -0.08 11.20 -12.28
C ASN A 88 0.89 10.03 -12.46
N SER A 89 1.91 9.94 -11.61
CA SER A 89 2.98 8.96 -11.75
C SER A 89 3.05 8.04 -10.53
N ILE A 90 3.35 6.77 -10.78
CA ILE A 90 3.72 5.83 -9.71
C ILE A 90 5.24 5.84 -9.58
N ILE A 91 5.72 6.06 -8.36
CA ILE A 91 7.14 5.99 -8.03
C ILE A 91 7.41 4.65 -7.33
N VAL A 92 8.43 3.93 -7.79
CA VAL A 92 8.92 2.68 -7.20
C VAL A 92 10.37 2.89 -6.76
N PHE A 93 10.68 2.48 -5.53
CA PHE A 93 12.03 2.51 -5.02
C PHE A 93 12.44 1.19 -4.36
N GLY A 94 13.66 0.77 -4.69
CA GLY A 94 14.31 -0.44 -4.18
C GLY A 94 13.52 -1.72 -4.43
N GLY A 95 13.62 -2.65 -3.46
CA GLY A 95 13.09 -4.00 -3.55
C GLY A 95 14.16 -5.05 -3.83
N SER A 96 13.74 -6.31 -3.89
CA SER A 96 14.60 -7.48 -4.13
C SER A 96 14.14 -8.22 -5.38
N GLY A 97 15.10 -8.65 -6.18
CA GLY A 97 14.99 -9.67 -7.21
C GLY A 97 15.46 -11.04 -6.68
N LEU A 98 15.54 -12.01 -7.59
CA LEU A 98 16.10 -13.33 -7.31
C LEU A 98 17.62 -13.32 -7.53
N PRO A 99 18.41 -14.03 -6.71
CA PRO A 99 18.06 -14.60 -5.40
C PRO A 99 17.71 -13.52 -4.35
N PHE A 100 16.68 -13.77 -3.54
CA PHE A 100 16.18 -12.79 -2.58
C PHE A 100 17.24 -12.38 -1.55
N GLY A 101 17.32 -11.08 -1.27
CA GLY A 101 18.28 -10.53 -0.31
C GLY A 101 19.70 -10.38 -0.85
N MET A 102 20.01 -10.89 -2.04
CA MET A 102 21.32 -10.74 -2.69
C MET A 102 21.25 -9.81 -3.91
N ASN A 103 20.13 -9.83 -4.62
CA ASN A 103 19.86 -8.98 -5.77
C ASN A 103 18.87 -7.88 -5.38
N SER A 104 19.33 -6.83 -4.69
CA SER A 104 18.47 -5.70 -4.28
C SER A 104 18.78 -4.46 -5.13
N SER A 105 17.83 -3.53 -5.20
CA SER A 105 18.00 -2.24 -5.87
C SER A 105 17.90 -1.06 -4.88
N ASN A 106 18.47 0.07 -5.26
CA ASN A 106 18.30 1.41 -4.71
C ASN A 106 17.97 2.42 -5.82
N ASP A 107 17.48 1.95 -6.96
CA ASP A 107 17.07 2.80 -8.07
C ASP A 107 15.66 3.34 -7.83
N ILE A 108 15.37 4.50 -8.43
CA ILE A 108 14.02 5.07 -8.50
C ILE A 108 13.50 4.94 -9.92
N TYR A 109 12.33 4.33 -10.04
CA TYR A 109 11.59 4.26 -11.28
C TYR A 109 10.30 5.06 -11.17
N GLN A 110 9.97 5.76 -12.24
CA GLN A 110 8.72 6.49 -12.39
C GLN A 110 7.92 5.89 -13.54
N LEU A 111 6.68 5.50 -13.29
CA LEU A 111 5.70 5.17 -14.34
C LEU A 111 4.75 6.35 -14.53
N ASP A 112 4.82 6.99 -15.70
CA ASP A 112 3.80 7.96 -16.12
C ASP A 112 2.53 7.19 -16.51
N LEU A 113 1.44 7.35 -15.76
CA LEU A 113 0.20 6.60 -16.00
C LEU A 113 -0.54 7.06 -17.27
N LEU A 114 -0.31 8.28 -17.75
CA LEU A 114 -0.93 8.77 -18.98
C LEU A 114 -0.24 8.20 -20.21
N LYS A 115 1.09 8.16 -20.19
CA LYS A 115 1.92 7.61 -21.27
C LYS A 115 2.10 6.10 -21.18
N GLN A 116 1.87 5.51 -20.00
CA GLN A 116 2.24 4.13 -19.66
C GLN A 116 3.72 3.87 -19.93
N GLU A 117 4.58 4.83 -19.61
CA GLU A 117 6.02 4.76 -19.88
C GLU A 117 6.80 4.83 -18.57
N TRP A 118 7.68 3.84 -18.37
CA TRP A 118 8.64 3.82 -17.30
C TRP A 118 9.83 4.70 -17.62
N GLN A 119 10.38 5.34 -16.59
CA GLN A 119 11.62 6.09 -16.64
C GLN A 119 12.46 5.77 -15.41
N LEU A 120 13.75 5.49 -15.62
CA LEU A 120 14.73 5.46 -14.54
C LEU A 120 15.07 6.91 -14.18
N ILE A 121 14.92 7.28 -12.92
CA ILE A 121 15.23 8.62 -12.44
C ILE A 121 16.71 8.65 -12.02
N PRO A 122 17.57 9.39 -12.73
CA PRO A 122 18.99 9.46 -12.41
C PRO A 122 19.20 10.31 -11.16
N CYS A 123 19.14 9.66 -10.00
CA CYS A 123 19.34 10.31 -8.72
C CYS A 123 20.83 10.40 -8.40
N GLN A 124 21.20 11.37 -7.59
CA GLN A 124 22.59 11.63 -7.18
C GLN A 124 22.65 11.89 -5.67
N PRO A 125 23.79 11.62 -5.01
CA PRO A 125 23.97 12.05 -3.63
C PRO A 125 24.09 13.57 -3.55
N LEU A 126 23.51 14.17 -2.50
CA LEU A 126 23.70 15.59 -2.20
C LEU A 126 25.19 15.88 -2.03
N ASN A 127 25.66 16.92 -2.73
CA ASN A 127 27.06 17.38 -2.75
C ASN A 127 28.09 16.31 -3.21
N GLY A 128 27.64 15.22 -3.84
CA GLY A 128 28.54 14.14 -4.26
C GLY A 128 28.97 13.19 -3.12
N ASP A 129 28.44 13.36 -1.91
CA ASP A 129 28.78 12.53 -0.75
C ASP A 129 28.01 11.20 -0.77
N ALA A 130 28.71 10.09 -0.99
CA ALA A 130 28.12 8.76 -1.08
C ALA A 130 27.30 8.37 0.18
N ALA A 131 27.58 8.94 1.35
CA ALA A 131 26.79 8.70 2.56
C ALA A 131 25.33 9.17 2.42
N ASN A 132 25.09 10.16 1.56
CA ASN A 132 23.77 10.69 1.27
C ASN A 132 22.97 9.80 0.31
N PHE A 133 23.56 8.78 -0.30
CA PHE A 133 22.83 7.87 -1.19
C PHE A 133 22.39 6.60 -0.43
N PRO A 134 21.11 6.23 -0.46
CA PRO A 134 20.65 5.05 0.25
C PRO A 134 21.21 3.76 -0.33
N SER A 135 21.59 2.82 0.54
CA SER A 135 21.97 1.47 0.14
C SER A 135 20.82 0.72 -0.53
N LYS A 136 21.16 -0.32 -1.32
CA LYS A 136 20.19 -1.25 -1.91
C LYS A 136 19.36 -1.92 -0.82
N ARG A 137 18.03 -1.86 -0.94
CA ARG A 137 17.17 -2.25 0.19
C ARG A 137 15.78 -2.69 -0.21
N TYR A 138 15.15 -3.50 0.65
CA TYR A 138 13.76 -3.92 0.53
C TYR A 138 13.08 -3.97 1.90
N GLY A 139 11.75 -4.02 1.92
CA GLY A 139 10.95 -4.02 3.14
C GLY A 139 11.00 -2.71 3.93
N HIS A 140 11.39 -1.61 3.27
CA HIS A 140 11.35 -0.24 3.79
C HIS A 140 10.00 0.40 3.45
N THR A 141 9.77 1.60 3.96
CA THR A 141 8.60 2.42 3.64
C THR A 141 8.98 3.68 2.89
N MET A 142 8.03 4.27 2.16
CA MET A 142 8.24 5.47 1.34
C MET A 142 7.04 6.41 1.45
N HIS A 143 7.31 7.71 1.64
CA HIS A 143 6.28 8.75 1.79
C HIS A 143 6.65 10.01 0.99
N PRO A 144 5.81 10.43 0.03
CA PRO A 144 5.93 11.75 -0.57
C PRO A 144 5.42 12.81 0.42
N ILE A 145 6.27 13.78 0.75
CA ILE A 145 5.96 14.89 1.68
C ILE A 145 6.49 16.17 1.07
N ASP A 146 5.59 17.10 0.79
CA ASP A 146 5.88 18.36 0.11
C ASP A 146 6.65 18.11 -1.20
N ASN A 147 7.90 18.57 -1.26
CA ASN A 147 8.78 18.46 -2.42
C ASN A 147 9.84 17.34 -2.28
N TYR A 148 9.62 16.43 -1.34
CA TYR A 148 10.54 15.34 -1.04
C TYR A 148 9.86 13.98 -1.06
N ILE A 149 10.64 12.93 -1.30
CA ILE A 149 10.26 11.55 -0.99
C ILE A 149 11.14 11.06 0.14
N TYR A 150 10.53 10.67 1.25
CA TYR A 150 11.22 10.08 2.40
C TYR A 150 11.18 8.56 2.30
N ILE A 151 12.30 7.91 2.62
CA ILE A 151 12.36 6.46 2.82
C ILE A 151 12.85 6.15 4.23
N CYS A 152 12.31 5.09 4.83
CA CYS A 152 12.65 4.73 6.20
C CYS A 152 12.87 3.22 6.36
N GLY A 153 14.04 2.87 6.91
CA GLY A 153 14.46 1.53 7.30
C GLY A 153 14.58 0.51 6.19
N GLY A 154 14.25 -0.75 6.51
CA GLY A 154 14.37 -1.89 5.61
C GLY A 154 15.59 -2.75 5.89
N THR A 155 16.03 -3.49 4.87
CA THR A 155 17.17 -4.39 4.95
C THR A 155 17.84 -4.56 3.60
N GLU A 156 19.15 -4.82 3.62
CA GLU A 156 19.95 -5.24 2.47
C GLU A 156 20.21 -6.75 2.44
N GLY A 157 19.42 -7.54 3.17
CA GLY A 157 19.60 -8.98 3.30
C GLY A 157 19.94 -9.39 4.73
N THR A 158 21.20 -9.21 5.12
CA THR A 158 21.70 -9.59 6.45
C THR A 158 21.73 -8.42 7.42
N ILE A 159 21.83 -7.18 6.92
CA ILE A 159 21.84 -5.96 7.72
C ILE A 159 20.44 -5.33 7.72
N TYR A 160 19.93 -5.03 8.92
CA TYR A 160 18.67 -4.32 9.12
C TYR A 160 18.98 -2.87 9.44
N MET A 161 18.14 -1.96 8.95
CA MET A 161 18.34 -0.51 9.09
C MET A 161 17.07 0.17 9.60
N LEU A 162 17.26 1.34 10.21
CA LEU A 162 16.21 2.33 10.44
C LEU A 162 16.78 3.74 10.29
N ASP A 163 17.45 3.92 9.16
CA ASP A 163 17.90 5.18 8.63
C ASP A 163 16.73 5.95 7.98
N LEU A 164 16.91 7.26 7.83
CA LEU A 164 16.00 8.14 7.12
C LEU A 164 16.77 8.84 6.01
N TYR A 165 16.27 8.72 4.79
CA TYR A 165 16.75 9.49 3.65
C TYR A 165 15.60 10.27 3.05
N ARG A 166 15.91 11.42 2.45
CA ARG A 166 14.97 12.16 1.61
C ARG A 166 15.55 12.44 0.23
N LEU A 167 14.75 12.27 -0.80
CA LEU A 167 15.05 12.69 -2.16
C LEU A 167 14.36 14.01 -2.42
N GLU A 168 15.10 15.04 -2.81
CA GLU A 168 14.51 16.26 -3.36
C GLU A 168 14.11 16.02 -4.83
N LEU A 169 12.86 16.33 -5.18
CA LEU A 169 12.25 15.94 -6.46
C LEU A 169 12.75 16.72 -7.69
N ASN A 170 13.13 17.99 -7.53
CA ASN A 170 13.63 18.86 -8.59
C ASN A 170 15.09 18.56 -8.94
N THR A 171 15.96 18.49 -7.92
CA THR A 171 17.40 18.27 -8.07
C THR A 171 17.74 16.79 -8.17
N LYS A 172 16.80 15.91 -7.80
CA LYS A 172 16.97 14.45 -7.75
C LYS A 172 18.13 14.06 -6.85
N SER A 173 18.31 14.83 -5.78
CA SER A 173 19.42 14.66 -4.84
C SER A 173 18.92 13.95 -3.59
N TRP A 174 19.57 12.84 -3.25
CA TRP A 174 19.35 12.17 -1.98
C TRP A 174 20.14 12.85 -0.87
N GLU A 175 19.57 12.90 0.32
CA GLU A 175 20.19 13.41 1.55
C GLU A 175 19.93 12.42 2.68
N TYR A 176 20.98 12.06 3.41
CA TYR A 176 20.85 11.32 4.66
C TYR A 176 20.43 12.27 5.78
N ILE A 177 19.43 11.86 6.55
CA ILE A 177 18.93 12.66 7.66
C ILE A 177 19.32 11.99 8.98
N GLU A 178 20.25 12.63 9.68
CA GLU A 178 20.66 12.19 11.01
C GLU A 178 19.51 12.39 12.00
N CYS A 179 18.93 11.27 12.45
CA CYS A 179 17.85 11.27 13.41
C CYS A 179 18.37 11.00 14.83
N LYS A 180 17.82 11.72 15.81
CA LYS A 180 18.15 11.51 17.23
C LYS A 180 17.32 10.39 17.82
N ASN A 181 17.94 9.53 18.63
CA ASN A 181 17.30 8.42 19.36
C ASN A 181 16.56 7.37 18.49
N PRO A 182 17.11 6.94 17.34
CA PRO A 182 16.42 6.00 16.46
C PRO A 182 16.04 4.72 17.21
N PRO A 183 14.83 4.18 16.98
CA PRO A 183 14.44 2.90 17.56
C PRO A 183 15.16 1.78 16.80
N GLU A 184 14.92 0.53 17.20
CA GLU A 184 15.67 -0.61 16.69
C GLU A 184 15.48 -0.81 15.18
N PRO A 185 16.54 -1.21 14.44
CA PRO A 185 16.47 -1.53 13.03
C PRO A 185 15.38 -2.55 12.67
N ARG A 186 14.66 -2.32 11.57
CA ARG A 186 13.52 -3.17 11.20
C ARG A 186 13.15 -3.10 9.72
N TYR A 187 12.58 -4.19 9.22
CA TYR A 187 12.00 -4.30 7.88
C TYR A 187 10.58 -4.89 7.96
N ARG A 188 9.79 -4.68 6.90
CA ARG A 188 8.37 -5.08 6.79
C ARG A 188 7.52 -4.58 7.97
N HIS A 189 7.96 -3.44 8.50
CA HIS A 189 7.14 -2.53 9.27
C HIS A 189 6.29 -1.71 8.30
N GLU A 190 5.22 -1.13 8.81
CA GLU A 190 4.41 -0.20 8.05
C GLU A 190 4.44 1.16 8.74
N THR A 191 4.35 2.24 7.96
CA THR A 191 4.45 3.60 8.50
C THR A 191 3.31 4.48 8.01
N VAL A 192 2.92 5.43 8.85
CA VAL A 192 1.91 6.43 8.54
C VAL A 192 2.46 7.80 8.86
N VAL A 193 2.19 8.77 7.99
CA VAL A 193 2.52 10.17 8.22
C VAL A 193 1.24 10.96 8.48
N GLU A 194 1.15 11.64 9.63
CA GLU A 194 0.10 12.62 9.92
C GLU A 194 0.71 13.80 10.67
N SER A 195 0.34 15.03 10.30
CA SER A 195 0.74 16.26 11.00
C SER A 195 2.26 16.36 11.26
N LYS A 196 3.07 16.14 10.22
CA LYS A 196 4.54 16.13 10.29
C LYS A 196 5.16 15.11 11.26
N LYS A 197 4.44 14.03 11.55
CA LYS A 197 4.97 12.91 12.33
C LYS A 197 4.87 11.62 11.56
N LEU A 198 5.93 10.82 11.59
CA LEU A 198 5.97 9.47 11.03
C LEU A 198 5.88 8.45 12.16
N TYR A 199 4.84 7.62 12.11
CA TYR A 199 4.54 6.58 13.07
C TYR A 199 4.94 5.22 12.50
N ILE A 200 5.62 4.38 13.29
CA ILE A 200 5.99 3.02 12.89
C ILE A 200 5.09 1.99 13.57
N PHE A 201 4.51 1.08 12.78
CA PHE A 201 3.71 -0.03 13.26
C PHE A 201 4.39 -1.37 12.95
N GLY A 202 4.71 -2.11 14.01
CA GLY A 202 5.24 -3.48 13.96
C GLY A 202 6.56 -3.60 13.19
N GLY A 203 6.63 -4.64 12.35
CA GLY A 203 7.84 -5.05 11.66
C GLY A 203 8.77 -5.86 12.56
N GLY A 204 10.00 -6.08 12.12
CA GLY A 204 10.92 -6.92 12.87
C GLY A 204 12.26 -7.07 12.20
N THR A 205 12.97 -8.11 12.60
CA THR A 205 14.15 -8.67 11.90
C THR A 205 13.82 -10.12 11.52
N ASN A 206 14.81 -10.92 11.12
CA ASN A 206 14.60 -12.36 11.01
C ASN A 206 14.36 -13.03 12.39
N PHE A 207 14.86 -12.44 13.47
CA PHE A 207 14.85 -13.03 14.81
C PHE A 207 13.79 -12.41 15.74
N SER A 208 13.39 -11.17 15.47
CA SER A 208 12.45 -10.40 16.31
C SER A 208 11.23 -9.95 15.52
N VAL A 209 10.11 -9.81 16.23
CA VAL A 209 8.88 -9.16 15.77
C VAL A 209 8.52 -8.12 16.82
N PHE A 210 8.30 -6.88 16.41
CA PHE A 210 8.05 -5.76 17.33
C PHE A 210 6.57 -5.61 17.64
N ASP A 211 6.29 -5.17 18.87
CA ASP A 211 4.95 -4.95 19.37
C ASP A 211 4.28 -3.69 18.80
N LEU A 212 2.99 -3.57 19.10
CA LEU A 212 2.13 -2.44 18.72
C LEU A 212 1.68 -1.64 19.96
N ILE A 213 2.39 -1.83 21.07
CA ILE A 213 2.18 -1.15 22.35
C ILE A 213 3.02 0.11 22.39
N LYS A 214 4.34 -0.02 22.16
CA LYS A 214 5.25 1.11 22.04
C LYS A 214 5.42 1.45 20.56
N ILE A 215 4.81 2.55 20.15
CA ILE A 215 4.82 3.04 18.77
C ILE A 215 5.93 4.10 18.64
N PRO A 216 7.00 3.84 17.88
CA PRO A 216 7.99 4.85 17.58
C PRO A 216 7.40 5.95 16.69
N VAL A 217 7.74 7.19 17.01
CA VAL A 217 7.28 8.38 16.28
C VAL A 217 8.45 9.31 16.03
N LEU A 218 8.69 9.60 14.75
CA LEU A 218 9.63 10.62 14.31
C LEU A 218 8.89 11.94 14.12
N ASP A 219 9.44 13.01 14.68
CA ASP A 219 9.00 14.37 14.41
C ASP A 219 9.83 14.97 13.27
N PHE A 220 9.20 15.36 12.15
CA PHE A 220 9.91 15.89 10.98
C PHE A 220 10.46 17.31 11.19
N ASP A 221 10.00 18.07 12.18
CA ASP A 221 10.54 19.41 12.45
C ASP A 221 11.86 19.32 13.24
N THR A 222 12.03 18.28 14.06
CA THR A 222 13.21 18.11 14.94
C THR A 222 14.12 16.94 14.57
N PHE A 223 13.67 16.04 13.70
CA PHE A 223 14.27 14.74 13.41
C PHE A 223 14.62 13.93 14.67
N CYS A 224 13.76 14.02 15.68
CA CYS A 224 13.90 13.29 16.93
C CYS A 224 12.84 12.20 17.02
N TRP A 225 13.30 10.99 17.32
CA TRP A 225 12.42 9.87 17.65
C TRP A 225 11.97 9.94 19.10
N SER A 226 10.70 9.59 19.30
CA SER A 226 10.07 9.42 20.59
C SER A 226 9.17 8.18 20.55
N TYR A 227 8.59 7.81 21.69
CA TYR A 227 7.65 6.69 21.76
C TYR A 227 6.31 7.15 22.29
N ILE A 228 5.26 6.62 21.70
CA ILE A 228 3.91 6.69 22.22
C ILE A 228 3.55 5.31 22.78
N THR A 229 2.92 5.30 23.95
CA THR A 229 2.35 4.06 24.50
C THR A 229 0.87 4.00 24.14
N SER A 230 0.48 2.95 23.42
CA SER A 230 -0.90 2.75 23.01
C SER A 230 -1.77 2.25 24.16
N SER A 231 -3.04 2.65 24.14
CA SER A 231 -4.07 2.14 25.02
C SER A 231 -4.87 1.04 24.33
N ARG A 232 -5.34 0.08 25.14
CA ARG A 232 -6.05 -1.11 24.69
C ARG A 232 -7.51 -0.85 24.34
N ASP A 233 -8.04 -1.72 23.49
CA ASP A 233 -9.48 -1.93 23.37
C ASP A 233 -10.00 -2.54 24.67
N ILE A 234 -11.14 -2.04 25.18
CA ILE A 234 -11.68 -2.46 26.48
C ILE A 234 -12.07 -3.95 26.47
N LYS A 235 -12.56 -4.45 25.34
CA LYS A 235 -13.09 -5.80 25.21
C LYS A 235 -12.06 -6.78 24.66
N ASN A 236 -11.29 -6.37 23.66
CA ASN A 236 -10.45 -7.26 22.86
C ASN A 236 -8.95 -7.13 23.18
N GLY A 237 -8.55 -6.17 24.02
CA GLY A 237 -7.15 -5.97 24.38
C GLY A 237 -6.36 -5.22 23.32
N LEU A 238 -5.17 -5.74 22.97
CA LEU A 238 -4.23 -5.11 22.04
C LEU A 238 -3.96 -6.04 20.85
N PRO A 239 -3.67 -5.48 19.66
CA PRO A 239 -3.16 -6.28 18.57
C PRO A 239 -1.81 -6.92 18.94
N LEU A 240 -1.66 -8.19 18.61
CA LEU A 240 -0.38 -8.89 18.77
C LEU A 240 0.70 -8.29 17.86
N ASP A 241 1.95 -8.39 18.32
CA ASP A 241 3.16 -8.08 17.56
C ASP A 241 3.18 -8.81 16.22
N ARG A 242 3.55 -8.11 15.15
CA ARG A 242 3.44 -8.62 13.77
C ARG A 242 4.33 -7.89 12.78
N LYS A 243 4.68 -8.58 11.70
CA LYS A 243 5.28 -8.01 10.49
C LYS A 243 4.51 -8.48 9.24
N CYS A 244 4.81 -7.88 8.08
CA CYS A 244 4.16 -8.23 6.80
C CYS A 244 2.63 -8.07 6.81
N HIS A 245 2.10 -7.17 7.65
CA HIS A 245 0.66 -6.86 7.73
C HIS A 245 0.31 -5.76 6.73
N GLY A 246 -0.96 -5.66 6.37
CA GLY A 246 -1.49 -4.49 5.67
C GLY A 246 -1.65 -3.33 6.65
N CYS A 247 -1.39 -2.11 6.18
CA CYS A 247 -1.56 -0.88 6.94
C CYS A 247 -2.08 0.22 6.01
N VAL A 248 -3.12 0.93 6.43
CA VAL A 248 -3.65 2.09 5.71
C VAL A 248 -3.97 3.23 6.65
N HIS A 249 -3.71 4.46 6.20
CA HIS A 249 -4.08 5.70 6.90
C HIS A 249 -5.34 6.28 6.26
N TYR A 250 -6.36 6.54 7.07
CA TYR A 250 -7.57 7.20 6.61
C TYR A 250 -8.07 8.18 7.67
N LYS A 251 -8.13 9.47 7.29
CA LYS A 251 -8.45 10.57 8.20
C LYS A 251 -7.52 10.57 9.42
N HIS A 252 -8.04 10.34 10.62
CA HIS A 252 -7.25 10.34 11.87
C HIS A 252 -7.03 8.94 12.45
N TYR A 253 -7.13 7.93 11.58
CA TYR A 253 -7.08 6.53 11.97
C TYR A 253 -6.07 5.76 11.12
N VAL A 254 -5.37 4.85 11.78
CA VAL A 254 -4.54 3.83 11.12
C VAL A 254 -5.27 2.51 11.25
N TYR A 255 -5.40 1.79 10.15
CA TYR A 255 -5.97 0.45 10.13
C TYR A 255 -4.87 -0.54 9.80
N ILE A 256 -4.71 -1.57 10.63
CA ILE A 256 -3.83 -2.70 10.35
C ILE A 256 -4.66 -3.96 10.15
N CYS A 257 -4.21 -4.85 9.27
CA CYS A 257 -4.88 -6.12 9.03
C CYS A 257 -3.89 -7.25 8.72
N GLY A 258 -4.14 -8.40 9.32
CA GLY A 258 -3.34 -9.60 9.10
C GLY A 258 -1.88 -9.48 9.52
N GLY A 259 -0.99 -10.06 8.72
CA GLY A 259 0.44 -10.20 9.02
C GLY A 259 0.75 -11.49 9.76
N THR A 260 1.97 -11.59 10.27
CA THR A 260 2.45 -12.82 10.91
C THR A 260 3.40 -12.58 12.08
N LYS A 261 3.40 -13.54 13.01
CA LYS A 261 4.41 -13.76 14.05
C LYS A 261 4.71 -15.26 14.14
N ASN A 262 5.96 -15.66 13.93
CA ASN A 262 6.42 -17.04 14.13
C ASN A 262 5.46 -18.12 13.57
N LYS A 263 5.10 -18.01 12.28
CA LYS A 263 4.14 -18.88 11.55
C LYS A 263 2.66 -18.71 11.90
N ILE A 264 2.32 -18.01 12.99
CA ILE A 264 0.94 -17.59 13.23
C ILE A 264 0.63 -16.49 12.23
N ILE A 265 -0.41 -16.68 11.41
CA ILE A 265 -0.88 -15.68 10.45
C ILE A 265 -2.19 -15.15 10.96
N PHE A 266 -2.32 -13.82 10.94
CA PHE A 266 -3.47 -13.16 11.47
C PHE A 266 -4.49 -12.85 10.36
N LYS A 267 -5.75 -12.74 10.76
CA LYS A 267 -6.84 -12.14 9.98
C LYS A 267 -7.52 -10.98 10.68
N ASP A 268 -7.15 -10.68 11.93
CA ASP A 268 -7.74 -9.59 12.69
C ASP A 268 -7.47 -8.23 12.04
N VAL A 269 -8.38 -7.30 12.32
CA VAL A 269 -8.37 -5.93 11.81
C VAL A 269 -8.48 -5.01 13.00
N TRP A 270 -7.55 -4.07 13.10
CA TRP A 270 -7.48 -3.13 14.19
C TRP A 270 -7.42 -1.71 13.67
N ARG A 271 -8.03 -0.79 14.41
CA ARG A 271 -7.98 0.64 14.16
C ARG A 271 -7.28 1.34 15.32
N PHE A 272 -6.23 2.09 15.03
CA PHE A 272 -5.57 2.99 15.96
C PHE A 272 -6.04 4.42 15.75
N SER A 273 -6.43 5.12 16.81
CA SER A 273 -6.67 6.57 16.75
C SER A 273 -5.37 7.33 16.95
N LEU A 274 -4.98 8.15 15.97
CA LEU A 274 -3.82 9.03 16.09
C LEU A 274 -4.03 10.16 17.10
N LYS A 275 -5.28 10.45 17.48
CA LYS A 275 -5.62 11.47 18.49
C LYS A 275 -5.58 10.90 19.91
N SER A 276 -6.22 9.76 20.15
CA SER A 276 -6.34 9.18 21.51
C SER A 276 -5.31 8.10 21.80
N HIS A 277 -4.47 7.75 20.82
CA HIS A 277 -3.51 6.64 20.86
C HIS A 277 -4.13 5.32 21.34
N ARG A 278 -5.35 5.03 20.90
CA ARG A 278 -6.11 3.85 21.32
C ARG A 278 -6.32 2.89 20.16
N TRP A 279 -6.05 1.61 20.41
CA TRP A 279 -6.47 0.52 19.54
C TRP A 279 -7.93 0.16 19.75
N THR A 280 -8.63 -0.13 18.67
CA THR A 280 -10.01 -0.63 18.67
C THR A 280 -10.07 -1.80 17.71
N TYR A 281 -10.57 -2.94 18.17
CA TYR A 281 -10.79 -4.08 17.30
C TYR A 281 -11.95 -3.79 16.35
N VAL A 282 -11.74 -4.00 15.06
CA VAL A 282 -12.71 -3.67 14.00
C VAL A 282 -13.43 -4.92 13.51
N GLY A 283 -12.73 -6.04 13.40
CA GLY A 283 -13.28 -7.28 12.84
C GLY A 283 -12.18 -8.17 12.29
N GLU A 284 -12.52 -8.98 11.29
CA GLU A 284 -11.59 -9.92 10.64
C GLU A 284 -11.68 -9.84 9.12
N MET A 285 -10.54 -10.07 8.48
CA MET A 285 -10.44 -10.41 7.08
C MET A 285 -11.05 -11.79 6.81
N PRO A 286 -11.50 -12.07 5.57
CA PRO A 286 -12.08 -13.37 5.24
C PRO A 286 -11.08 -14.53 5.29
N LYS A 287 -9.77 -14.23 5.25
CA LYS A 287 -8.67 -15.19 5.27
C LYS A 287 -7.50 -14.67 6.09
N ASN A 288 -6.76 -15.58 6.73
CA ASN A 288 -5.46 -15.31 7.32
C ASN A 288 -4.47 -14.99 6.19
N LEU A 289 -3.89 -13.78 6.19
CA LEU A 289 -3.01 -13.31 5.12
C LEU A 289 -1.85 -12.47 5.66
N TYR A 290 -0.67 -12.68 5.10
CA TYR A 290 0.51 -11.83 5.24
C TYR A 290 1.12 -11.57 3.86
N PHE A 291 1.93 -10.51 3.72
CA PHE A 291 2.47 -10.05 2.43
C PHE A 291 1.44 -9.74 1.33
N HIS A 292 0.21 -9.45 1.73
CA HIS A 292 -0.81 -8.90 0.84
C HIS A 292 -0.56 -7.40 0.64
N GLY A 293 -1.02 -6.86 -0.48
CA GLY A 293 -1.10 -5.42 -0.67
C GLY A 293 -2.34 -4.85 0.01
N SER A 294 -2.19 -3.68 0.65
CA SER A 294 -3.31 -2.91 1.21
C SER A 294 -3.21 -1.45 0.81
N ALA A 295 -4.32 -0.85 0.40
CA ALA A 295 -4.42 0.58 0.11
C ALA A 295 -5.85 1.07 0.34
N VAL A 296 -6.01 2.38 0.53
CA VAL A 296 -7.32 3.00 0.78
C VAL A 296 -7.60 4.07 -0.27
N SER A 297 -8.81 4.07 -0.80
CA SER A 297 -9.27 5.11 -1.72
C SER A 297 -9.61 6.42 -0.99
N PRO A 298 -9.66 7.56 -1.69
CA PRO A 298 -10.11 8.83 -1.11
C PRO A 298 -11.51 8.78 -0.47
N ASN A 299 -12.40 7.90 -0.98
CA ASN A 299 -13.75 7.70 -0.44
C ASN A 299 -13.81 6.70 0.75
N GLY A 300 -12.67 6.34 1.33
CA GLY A 300 -12.60 5.51 2.53
C GLY A 300 -12.89 4.03 2.29
N CYS A 301 -12.66 3.52 1.08
CA CYS A 301 -12.73 2.10 0.79
C CYS A 301 -11.33 1.50 0.84
N MET A 302 -11.10 0.60 1.78
CA MET A 302 -9.85 -0.16 1.91
C MET A 302 -9.91 -1.37 0.98
N TYR A 303 -8.85 -1.59 0.21
CA TYR A 303 -8.68 -2.72 -0.68
C TYR A 303 -7.53 -3.60 -0.24
N LEU A 304 -7.70 -4.91 -0.38
CA LEU A 304 -6.67 -5.91 -0.13
C LEU A 304 -6.50 -6.80 -1.36
N PHE A 305 -5.27 -7.04 -1.76
CA PHE A 305 -4.97 -7.93 -2.88
C PHE A 305 -3.85 -8.91 -2.54
N GLY A 306 -4.03 -10.15 -2.96
CA GLY A 306 -3.05 -11.22 -2.88
C GLY A 306 -2.57 -11.57 -1.47
N GLY A 307 -1.29 -11.92 -1.35
CA GLY A 307 -0.66 -12.37 -0.11
C GLY A 307 -0.51 -13.88 -0.02
N VAL A 308 -0.04 -14.35 1.14
CA VAL A 308 0.23 -15.76 1.43
C VAL A 308 -0.69 -16.23 2.54
N THR A 309 -1.24 -17.43 2.37
CA THR A 309 -2.15 -18.10 3.31
C THR A 309 -1.37 -19.02 4.27
N GLU A 310 -2.08 -19.61 5.24
CA GLU A 310 -1.52 -20.59 6.20
C GLU A 310 -0.92 -21.84 5.54
N ASN A 311 -1.40 -22.20 4.36
CA ASN A 311 -0.88 -23.34 3.59
C ASN A 311 0.29 -22.93 2.68
N GLU A 312 0.90 -21.76 2.90
CA GLU A 312 1.97 -21.19 2.06
C GLU A 312 1.55 -20.96 0.59
N GLN A 313 0.26 -21.04 0.30
CA GLN A 313 -0.28 -20.73 -1.03
C GLN A 313 -0.46 -19.24 -1.20
N ARG A 314 -0.08 -18.73 -2.36
CA ARG A 314 -0.33 -17.35 -2.75
C ARG A 314 -1.76 -17.24 -3.24
N VAL A 315 -2.37 -16.07 -3.09
CA VAL A 315 -3.71 -15.78 -3.63
C VAL A 315 -3.69 -14.54 -4.52
N ASN A 316 -4.74 -14.36 -5.33
CA ASN A 316 -5.02 -13.16 -6.13
C ASN A 316 -6.43 -12.61 -5.85
N THR A 317 -7.02 -12.95 -4.70
CA THR A 317 -8.36 -12.46 -4.37
C THR A 317 -8.31 -10.98 -4.02
N LEU A 318 -9.20 -10.18 -4.61
CA LEU A 318 -9.41 -8.79 -4.28
C LEU A 318 -10.56 -8.67 -3.26
N PHE A 319 -10.28 -8.05 -2.12
CA PHE A 319 -11.29 -7.72 -1.11
C PHE A 319 -11.41 -6.21 -0.93
N ARG A 320 -12.59 -5.75 -0.51
CA ARG A 320 -12.80 -4.37 -0.05
C ARG A 320 -13.52 -4.30 1.28
N MET A 321 -13.24 -3.26 2.05
CA MET A 321 -13.95 -2.91 3.28
C MET A 321 -14.20 -1.41 3.32
N GLN A 322 -15.43 -0.98 3.60
CA GLN A 322 -15.77 0.43 3.70
C GLN A 322 -15.47 0.93 5.12
N LEU A 323 -14.54 1.87 5.26
CA LEU A 323 -14.07 2.40 6.56
C LEU A 323 -14.93 3.52 7.12
N ASP A 324 -15.62 4.24 6.24
CA ASP A 324 -16.44 5.40 6.57
C ASP A 324 -17.66 5.50 5.66
N VAL A 325 -18.65 6.31 6.02
CA VAL A 325 -19.85 6.52 5.23
C VAL A 325 -19.50 7.15 3.88
N PRO A 326 -19.71 6.45 2.74
CA PRO A 326 -19.52 7.06 1.44
C PRO A 326 -20.60 8.13 1.20
N SER A 327 -20.31 9.10 0.30
CA SER A 327 -21.31 10.09 -0.11
C SER A 327 -22.50 9.42 -0.80
N LEU A 328 -23.67 10.08 -0.79
CA LEU A 328 -24.85 9.56 -1.49
C LEU A 328 -24.55 9.31 -2.98
N GLN A 329 -23.82 10.22 -3.63
CA GLN A 329 -23.39 10.05 -5.00
C GLN A 329 -22.56 8.79 -5.20
N GLU A 330 -21.60 8.50 -4.32
CA GLU A 330 -20.76 7.29 -4.40
C GLU A 330 -21.57 6.02 -4.15
N MET A 331 -22.53 6.06 -3.21
CA MET A 331 -23.46 4.95 -2.98
C MET A 331 -24.31 4.66 -4.21
N CYS A 332 -24.96 5.68 -4.78
CA CYS A 332 -25.76 5.57 -5.99
C CYS A 332 -24.92 5.07 -7.17
N TRP A 333 -23.71 5.60 -7.34
CA TRP A 333 -22.83 5.19 -8.43
C TRP A 333 -22.43 3.72 -8.34
N ARG A 334 -22.01 3.25 -7.15
CA ARG A 334 -21.70 1.84 -6.93
C ARG A 334 -22.90 0.93 -7.18
N TYR A 335 -24.09 1.38 -6.79
CA TYR A 335 -25.33 0.64 -7.04
C TYR A 335 -25.62 0.52 -8.54
N ILE A 336 -25.49 1.61 -9.28
CA ILE A 336 -25.63 1.63 -10.75
C ILE A 336 -24.61 0.67 -11.39
N CYS A 337 -23.34 0.77 -11.03
CA CYS A 337 -22.31 -0.12 -11.57
C CYS A 337 -22.58 -1.61 -11.27
N HIS A 338 -23.10 -1.93 -10.09
CA HIS A 338 -23.35 -3.31 -9.69
C HIS A 338 -24.56 -3.92 -10.40
N TYR A 339 -25.69 -3.21 -10.43
CA TYR A 339 -26.95 -3.73 -11.01
C TYR A 339 -27.05 -3.50 -12.52
N SER A 340 -26.21 -2.64 -13.07
CA SER A 340 -26.18 -2.34 -14.50
C SER A 340 -24.75 -2.50 -15.02
N SER A 341 -24.11 -3.64 -14.72
CA SER A 341 -22.74 -3.93 -15.14
C SER A 341 -22.55 -3.77 -16.65
N HIS A 342 -23.53 -4.16 -17.47
CA HIS A 342 -23.51 -3.96 -18.92
C HIS A 342 -23.30 -2.49 -19.39
N LEU A 343 -23.47 -1.49 -18.52
CA LEU A 343 -23.22 -0.08 -18.86
C LEU A 343 -21.77 0.17 -19.27
N TYR A 344 -20.78 -0.57 -18.75
CA TYR A 344 -19.38 -0.36 -19.15
C TYR A 344 -19.11 -0.75 -20.62
N LEU A 345 -20.01 -1.54 -21.23
CA LEU A 345 -19.93 -1.92 -22.64
C LEU A 345 -20.48 -0.83 -23.59
N LYS A 346 -21.21 0.16 -23.05
CA LYS A 346 -21.81 1.24 -23.84
C LYS A 346 -20.82 2.35 -24.15
N LYS A 347 -21.02 3.02 -25.28
CA LYS A 347 -20.25 4.23 -25.62
C LYS A 347 -20.59 5.37 -24.68
N ALA A 348 -19.63 6.29 -24.49
CA ALA A 348 -19.84 7.48 -23.67
C ALA A 348 -21.03 8.35 -24.14
N SER A 349 -21.37 8.36 -25.43
CA SER A 349 -22.57 9.04 -25.94
C SER A 349 -23.86 8.41 -25.42
N GLU A 350 -23.97 7.09 -25.47
CA GLU A 350 -25.15 6.35 -24.99
C GLU A 350 -25.34 6.52 -23.48
N LEU A 351 -24.25 6.52 -22.71
CA LEU A 351 -24.30 6.75 -21.27
C LEU A 351 -24.81 8.15 -20.92
N ARG A 352 -24.49 9.16 -21.74
CA ARG A 352 -25.02 10.52 -21.56
C ARG A 352 -26.51 10.60 -21.90
N GLU A 353 -26.96 9.89 -22.92
CA GLU A 353 -28.37 9.85 -23.33
C GLU A 353 -29.28 9.25 -22.24
N ILE A 354 -28.79 8.26 -21.49
CA ILE A 354 -29.51 7.69 -20.34
C ILE A 354 -29.31 8.49 -19.03
N GLY A 355 -28.70 9.68 -19.11
CA GLY A 355 -28.60 10.63 -18.00
C GLY A 355 -27.42 10.43 -17.05
N ILE A 356 -26.41 9.61 -17.40
CA ILE A 356 -25.22 9.46 -16.56
C ILE A 356 -24.33 10.71 -16.71
N PRO A 357 -23.99 11.40 -15.61
CA PRO A 357 -23.11 12.55 -15.65
C PRO A 357 -21.73 12.25 -16.24
N SER A 358 -21.21 13.18 -17.05
CA SER A 358 -19.92 13.04 -17.74
C SER A 358 -18.74 12.71 -16.81
N HIS A 359 -18.72 13.21 -15.57
CA HIS A 359 -17.66 12.91 -14.62
C HIS A 359 -17.71 11.48 -14.09
N LEU A 360 -18.89 10.84 -14.04
CA LEU A 360 -19.04 9.42 -13.69
C LEU A 360 -18.70 8.52 -14.87
N ILE A 361 -19.06 8.93 -16.10
CA ILE A 361 -18.68 8.21 -17.33
C ILE A 361 -17.15 8.08 -17.42
N LYS A 362 -16.40 9.15 -17.09
CA LYS A 362 -14.92 9.12 -17.06
C LYS A 362 -14.35 8.05 -16.12
N ARG A 363 -15.11 7.60 -15.10
CA ARG A 363 -14.68 6.55 -14.17
C ARG A 363 -14.81 5.15 -14.76
N MET A 364 -15.64 4.98 -15.79
CA MET A 364 -15.82 3.71 -16.53
C MET A 364 -14.85 3.59 -17.71
N THR A 365 -14.32 4.69 -18.21
CA THR A 365 -13.35 4.64 -19.31
C THR A 365 -11.97 4.24 -18.79
N ASN A 366 -11.07 3.87 -19.72
CA ASN A 366 -9.66 3.55 -19.43
C ASN A 366 -8.83 4.77 -18.97
N CYS A 367 -9.47 5.83 -18.48
CA CYS A 367 -8.78 6.97 -17.87
C CYS A 367 -8.20 6.50 -16.52
N LEU A 368 -6.89 6.31 -16.48
CA LEU A 368 -6.18 5.73 -15.34
C LEU A 368 -6.14 6.63 -14.08
N LEU A 369 -6.68 7.84 -14.16
CA LEU A 369 -6.72 8.84 -13.09
C LEU A 369 -8.15 9.17 -12.71
#